data_AF-A0A7S3BA49-F1
#
_entry.id   AF-A0A7S3BA49-F1
#
_cell.length_a   1.000
_cell.length_b   1.000
_cell.length_c   1.000
_cell.angle_alpha   90.00
_cell.angle_beta   90.00
_cell.angle_gamma   90.00
#
_symmetry.space_group_name_H-M   'P 1'
#
loop_
_entity.id
_entity.type
_entity.pdbx_description
1 polymer ?
#
loop_
_entity_poly.entity_id
_entity_poly.type
_entity_poly.pdbx_seq_one_letter_code
_entity_poly.pdbx_strand_id
1 'polypeptide(L)'
;MGKACRISGHPFTAFRWQGEHKRWKETIVSPEAARDKNCCQACLNDLEYGVSFHVRDRVMEALGEDQTPTSDVSSQFHWANKRQRQEEGDESGGSTYDKLRHNVDKLRQFAALDPGPIVLPRRDAPLTPEEQEKLR
;
A
#
# COMPACT_ATOMS: atom_id res chain seq x y z
N MET A 1 4.49 0.37 21.75
CA MET A 1 3.61 -0.80 21.94
C MET A 1 3.18 -1.28 20.57
N GLY A 2 3.28 -2.58 20.30
CA GLY A 2 3.11 -3.15 18.97
C GLY A 2 1.67 -3.01 18.45
N LYS A 3 1.53 -2.88 17.13
CA LYS A 3 0.24 -2.89 16.42
C LYS A 3 0.15 -4.18 15.62
N ALA A 4 -1.06 -4.70 15.40
CA ALA A 4 -1.27 -5.82 14.50
C ALA A 4 -1.25 -5.36 13.03
N CYS A 5 -0.53 -6.07 12.18
CA CYS A 5 -0.47 -5.81 10.75
C CYS A 5 -1.85 -6.05 10.12
N ARG A 6 -2.28 -5.15 9.22
CA ARG A 6 -3.59 -5.28 8.55
C ARG A 6 -3.66 -6.42 7.53
N ILE A 7 -2.52 -6.87 7.01
CA ILE A 7 -2.43 -7.95 6.01
C ILE A 7 -2.16 -9.29 6.69
N SER A 8 -1.11 -9.36 7.51
CA SER A 8 -0.62 -10.63 8.09
C SER A 8 -1.18 -10.93 9.48
N GLY A 9 -1.79 -9.96 10.17
CA GLY A 9 -2.25 -10.11 11.56
C GLY A 9 -1.13 -10.19 12.61
N HIS A 10 0.14 -10.30 12.19
CA HIS A 10 1.28 -10.39 13.11
C HIS A 10 1.58 -9.05 13.79
N PRO A 11 2.06 -9.08 15.04
CA PRO A 11 2.48 -7.87 15.74
C PRO A 11 3.75 -7.29 15.10
N PHE A 12 3.78 -5.98 14.91
CA PHE A 12 4.94 -5.26 14.40
C PHE A 12 5.16 -3.94 15.16
N THR A 13 6.34 -3.36 14.96
CA THR A 13 6.71 -2.06 15.50
C THR A 13 6.03 -0.95 14.71
N ALA A 14 4.99 -0.36 15.29
CA ALA A 14 4.30 0.77 14.69
C ALA A 14 5.08 2.09 14.92
N PHE A 15 5.22 2.88 13.87
CA PHE A 15 5.80 4.21 13.89
C PHE A 15 4.70 5.23 13.61
N ARG A 16 4.72 6.35 14.32
CA ARG A 16 3.78 7.46 14.15
C ARG A 16 4.53 8.78 14.05
N TRP A 17 4.25 9.56 13.01
CA TRP A 17 4.90 10.84 12.73
C TRP A 17 3.90 11.87 12.22
N GLN A 18 4.27 13.14 12.28
CA GLN A 18 3.46 14.24 11.74
C GLN A 18 3.93 14.57 10.33
N GLY A 19 3.02 14.58 9.37
CA GLY A 19 3.29 14.99 7.99
C GLY A 19 3.14 16.50 7.77
N GLU A 20 3.38 16.92 6.54
CA GLU A 20 3.40 18.32 6.07
C GLU A 20 2.11 19.11 6.38
N HIS A 21 0.94 18.45 6.40
CA HIS A 21 -0.36 19.08 6.69
C HIS A 21 -0.81 18.95 8.15
N LYS A 22 0.14 18.83 9.10
CA LYS A 22 -0.12 18.53 10.52
C LYS A 22 -0.92 17.25 10.79
N ARG A 23 -1.18 16.44 9.74
CA ARG A 23 -1.86 15.16 9.83
C ARG A 23 -0.90 14.12 10.38
N TRP A 24 -1.33 13.42 11.43
CA TRP A 24 -0.63 12.25 11.93
C TRP A 24 -0.74 11.11 10.92
N LYS A 25 0.41 10.55 10.55
CA LYS A 25 0.54 9.33 9.76
C LYS A 25 1.10 8.24 10.68
N GLU A 26 0.68 7.00 10.46
CA GLU A 26 1.27 5.85 11.13
C GLU A 26 1.45 4.68 10.17
N THR A 27 2.35 3.77 10.53
CA THR A 27 2.48 2.49 9.82
C THR A 27 1.31 1.56 10.15
N ILE A 28 0.74 0.95 9.12
CA ILE A 28 -0.42 0.05 9.20
C ILE A 28 -0.01 -1.40 8.92
N VAL A 29 1.10 -1.58 8.20
CA VAL A 29 1.59 -2.88 7.72
C VAL A 29 3.00 -3.13 8.24
N SER A 30 3.29 -4.40 8.48
CA SER A 30 4.58 -4.88 8.94
C SER A 30 5.65 -4.84 7.83
N PRO A 31 6.94 -4.79 8.19
CA PRO A 31 8.02 -4.75 7.20
C PRO A 31 8.00 -5.94 6.24
N GLU A 32 7.64 -7.13 6.73
CA GLU A 32 7.61 -8.33 5.91
C GLU A 32 6.52 -8.30 4.84
N ALA A 33 5.32 -7.84 5.19
CA ALA A 33 4.21 -7.71 4.25
C ALA A 33 4.42 -6.55 3.28
N ALA A 34 5.04 -5.46 3.75
CA ALA A 34 5.41 -4.34 2.89
C ALA A 34 6.45 -4.73 1.82
N ARG A 35 7.38 -5.64 2.13
CA ARG A 35 8.36 -6.18 1.18
C ARG A 35 7.76 -7.20 0.22
N ASP A 36 6.95 -8.13 0.71
CA ASP A 36 6.32 -9.17 -0.09
C ASP A 36 5.41 -8.59 -1.19
N LYS A 37 4.62 -7.59 -0.79
CA LYS A 37 3.68 -6.88 -1.66
C LYS A 37 4.25 -5.55 -2.17
N ASN A 38 5.52 -5.20 -1.91
CA ASN A 38 6.21 -3.93 -2.27
C ASN A 38 5.26 -2.71 -2.24
N CYS A 39 4.69 -2.47 -1.07
CA CYS A 39 3.82 -1.35 -0.83
C CYS A 39 4.36 -0.49 0.31
N CYS A 40 3.96 0.78 0.33
CA CYS A 40 4.33 1.66 1.42
C CYS A 40 3.62 1.23 2.72
N GLN A 41 4.37 1.16 3.82
CA GLN A 41 3.87 0.78 5.15
C GLN A 41 2.76 1.67 5.72
N ALA A 42 2.61 2.91 5.19
CA ALA A 42 1.62 3.88 5.69
C ALA A 42 0.48 4.18 4.70
N CYS A 43 0.78 4.42 3.42
CA CYS A 43 -0.26 4.74 2.44
C CYS A 43 -0.81 3.52 1.69
N LEU A 44 -0.21 2.34 1.84
CA LEU A 44 -0.57 1.11 1.11
C LEU A 44 -0.44 1.18 -0.41
N ASN A 45 0.00 2.31 -0.97
CA ASN A 45 0.24 2.39 -2.41
C ASN A 45 1.47 1.59 -2.81
N ASP A 46 1.45 1.12 -4.05
CA ASP A 46 2.59 0.47 -4.70
C ASP A 46 3.76 1.44 -4.84
N LEU A 47 4.99 0.98 -4.55
CA LEU A 47 6.18 1.82 -4.57
C LEU A 47 6.69 2.11 -5.99
N GLU A 48 6.32 1.30 -6.99
CA GLU A 48 6.81 1.44 -8.38
C GLU A 48 5.79 2.15 -9.27
N TYR A 49 4.53 1.73 -9.21
CA TYR A 49 3.48 2.23 -10.11
C TYR A 49 2.62 3.34 -9.49
N GLY A 50 2.74 3.59 -8.18
CA GLY A 50 1.96 4.60 -7.48
C GLY A 50 0.46 4.32 -7.41
N VAL A 51 0.03 3.11 -7.82
CA VAL A 51 -1.37 2.68 -7.84
C VAL A 51 -1.81 2.24 -6.45
N SER A 52 -3.10 2.39 -6.16
CA SER A 52 -3.69 1.82 -4.95
C SER A 52 -3.53 0.29 -4.93
N PHE A 53 -3.32 -0.24 -3.73
CA PHE A 53 -3.23 -1.68 -3.47
C PHE A 53 -4.38 -2.47 -4.12
N HIS A 54 -5.60 -1.94 -4.05
CA HIS A 54 -6.80 -2.62 -4.54
C HIS A 54 -6.78 -2.84 -6.06
N VAL A 55 -6.36 -1.85 -6.83
CA VAL A 55 -6.30 -1.96 -8.29
C VAL A 55 -5.20 -2.94 -8.70
N ARG A 56 -4.06 -2.92 -8.02
CA ARG A 56 -2.98 -3.87 -8.29
C ARG A 56 -3.40 -5.31 -8.02
N ASP A 57 -4.04 -5.58 -6.89
CA ASP A 57 -4.47 -6.93 -6.53
C ASP A 57 -5.49 -7.48 -7.53
N ARG A 58 -6.41 -6.64 -8.03
CA ARG A 58 -7.33 -7.03 -9.11
C ARG A 58 -6.62 -7.39 -10.41
N VAL A 59 -5.55 -6.68 -10.73
CA VAL A 59 -4.73 -7.01 -11.91
C VAL A 59 -3.92 -8.29 -11.67
N MET A 60 -3.37 -8.50 -10.48
CA MET A 60 -2.67 -9.75 -10.13
C MET A 60 -3.60 -10.97 -10.13
N GLU A 61 -4.81 -10.80 -9.61
CA GLU A 61 -5.88 -11.80 -9.62
C GLU A 61 -6.25 -12.18 -11.07
N ALA A 62 -6.45 -11.17 -11.94
CA ALA A 62 -6.73 -11.39 -13.35
C ALA A 62 -5.58 -12.10 -14.11
N LEU A 63 -4.34 -11.93 -13.63
CA LEU A 63 -3.16 -12.60 -14.17
C LEU A 63 -2.91 -13.99 -13.56
N GLY A 64 -3.68 -14.40 -12.54
CA GLY A 64 -3.52 -15.69 -11.86
C GLY A 64 -2.28 -15.80 -10.98
N GLU A 65 -1.68 -14.65 -10.62
CA GLU A 65 -0.39 -14.60 -9.93
C GLU A 65 -0.52 -14.33 -8.42
N ASP A 66 -1.74 -14.14 -7.90
CA ASP A 66 -1.94 -13.90 -6.47
C ASP A 66 -1.80 -15.20 -5.66
N GLN A 67 -0.65 -15.35 -5.00
CA GLN A 67 -0.26 -16.57 -4.27
C GLN A 67 -0.48 -16.45 -2.76
N THR A 68 -1.31 -15.51 -2.29
CA THR A 68 -1.58 -15.39 -0.85
C THR A 68 -2.64 -16.42 -0.42
N PRO A 69 -2.31 -17.33 0.51
CA PRO A 69 -3.23 -18.39 0.87
C PRO A 69 -4.39 -17.85 1.73
N THR A 70 -5.61 -18.31 1.46
CA THR A 70 -6.84 -17.73 2.03
C THR A 70 -7.22 -18.27 3.41
N SER A 71 -6.79 -19.48 3.78
CA SER A 71 -7.16 -20.06 5.08
C SER A 71 -6.33 -19.46 6.22
N ASP A 72 -6.95 -19.24 7.38
CA ASP A 72 -6.31 -18.54 8.51
C ASP A 72 -4.99 -19.19 8.93
N VAL A 73 -4.96 -20.52 9.02
CA VAL A 73 -3.76 -21.28 9.42
C VAL A 73 -2.67 -21.21 8.35
N SER A 74 -3.03 -21.32 7.08
CA SER A 74 -2.04 -21.30 6.00
C SER A 74 -1.45 -19.89 5.81
N SER A 75 -2.26 -18.85 5.99
CA SER A 75 -1.82 -17.45 5.98
C SER A 75 -0.82 -17.17 7.10
N GLN A 76 -1.14 -17.56 8.34
CA GLN A 76 -0.21 -17.39 9.47
C GLN A 76 1.10 -18.14 9.25
N PHE A 77 1.05 -19.38 8.76
CA PHE A 77 2.24 -20.16 8.45
C PHE A 77 3.08 -19.52 7.33
N HIS A 78 2.43 -19.04 6.27
CA HIS A 78 3.09 -18.34 5.17
C HIS A 78 3.85 -17.11 5.66
N TRP A 79 3.19 -16.26 6.45
CA TRP A 79 3.80 -15.03 6.96
C TRP A 79 4.89 -15.30 8.01
N ALA A 80 4.73 -16.32 8.84
CA ALA A 80 5.79 -16.75 9.77
C ALA A 80 7.05 -17.19 9.02
N ASN A 81 6.92 -18.02 7.97
CA ASN A 81 8.06 -18.46 7.15
C ASN A 81 8.71 -17.30 6.40
N LYS A 82 7.91 -16.36 5.88
CA LYS A 82 8.43 -15.15 5.21
C LYS A 82 9.23 -14.28 6.17
N ARG A 83 8.80 -14.17 7.44
CA ARG A 83 9.53 -13.42 8.45
C ARG A 83 10.88 -14.08 8.77
N GLN A 84 10.90 -15.40 8.97
CA GLN A 84 12.14 -16.15 9.20
C GLN A 84 13.15 -15.98 8.06
N ARG A 85 12.69 -16.09 6.80
CA ARG A 85 13.55 -15.88 5.62
C ARG A 85 14.17 -14.47 5.56
N GLN A 86 13.42 -13.46 6.00
CA GLN A 86 13.93 -12.08 6.05
C GLN A 86 14.91 -11.85 7.19
N GLU A 87 14.76 -12.57 8.30
CA GLU A 87 15.73 -12.57 9.41
C GLU A 87 17.04 -13.27 9.00
N GLU A 88 16.95 -14.31 8.17
CA GLU A 88 18.09 -15.05 7.60
C GLU A 88 18.87 -14.28 6.51
N GLY A 89 18.39 -13.10 6.10
CA GLY A 89 19.08 -12.23 5.14
C GLY A 89 18.90 -12.63 3.68
N ASP A 90 17.92 -13.49 3.35
CA ASP A 90 17.54 -13.73 1.95
C ASP A 90 16.75 -12.52 1.44
N GLU A 91 17.47 -11.54 0.87
CA GLU A 91 16.93 -10.33 0.25
C GLU A 91 16.26 -10.61 -1.12
N SER A 92 15.66 -11.80 -1.30
CA SER A 92 14.92 -12.17 -2.51
C SER A 92 13.53 -11.50 -2.54
N GLY A 93 13.47 -10.18 -2.40
CA GLY A 93 12.31 -9.34 -2.68
C GLY A 93 11.88 -9.33 -4.15
N GLY A 94 12.46 -10.18 -5.01
CA GLY A 94 12.27 -10.18 -6.46
C GLY A 94 11.13 -11.05 -7.01
N SER A 95 10.52 -11.93 -6.23
CA SER A 95 9.67 -12.99 -6.84
C SER A 95 8.30 -12.52 -7.35
N THR A 96 7.68 -11.50 -6.75
CA THR A 96 6.37 -10.99 -7.22
C THR A 96 6.52 -10.01 -8.38
N TYR A 97 7.58 -9.19 -8.37
CA TYR A 97 7.76 -8.05 -9.29
C TYR A 97 8.23 -8.44 -10.69
N ASP A 98 9.15 -9.40 -10.81
CA ASP A 98 9.62 -9.88 -12.12
C ASP A 98 8.47 -10.41 -12.99
N LYS A 99 7.44 -10.97 -12.36
CA LYS A 99 6.29 -11.55 -13.04
C LYS A 99 5.34 -10.50 -13.62
N LEU A 100 5.29 -9.30 -13.03
CA LEU A 100 4.46 -8.20 -13.52
C LEU A 100 5.13 -7.34 -14.57
N ARG A 101 6.43 -7.52 -14.83
CA ARG A 101 7.19 -6.71 -15.80
C ARG A 101 6.55 -6.68 -17.20
N HIS A 102 5.85 -7.75 -17.58
CA HIS A 102 5.15 -7.85 -18.86
C HIS A 102 3.78 -7.16 -18.91
N ASN A 103 3.21 -6.77 -17.76
CA ASN A 103 1.89 -6.12 -17.64
C ASN A 103 1.96 -4.69 -17.09
N VAL A 104 3.17 -4.15 -16.93
CA VAL A 104 3.45 -2.79 -16.43
C VAL A 104 2.71 -1.72 -17.21
N ASP A 105 2.63 -1.86 -18.54
CA ASP A 105 1.97 -0.86 -19.39
C ASP A 105 0.47 -0.77 -19.11
N LYS A 106 -0.18 -1.92 -18.81
CA LYS A 106 -1.59 -1.94 -18.40
C LYS A 106 -1.76 -1.28 -17.03
N LEU A 107 -0.88 -1.59 -16.07
CA LEU A 107 -0.92 -0.97 -14.74
C LEU A 107 -0.73 0.54 -14.79
N ARG A 108 0.19 1.04 -15.63
CA ARG A 108 0.40 2.48 -15.86
C ARG A 108 -0.81 3.15 -16.47
N GLN A 109 -1.50 2.48 -17.40
CA GLN A 109 -2.72 3.00 -17.98
C GLN A 109 -3.84 3.14 -16.94
N PHE A 110 -4.02 2.16 -16.05
CA PHE A 110 -4.99 2.26 -14.96
C PHE A 110 -4.57 3.29 -13.90
N ALA A 111 -3.27 3.40 -13.59
CA ALA A 111 -2.72 4.41 -12.69
C ALA A 111 -3.06 5.83 -13.12
N ALA A 112 -2.98 6.09 -14.43
CA ALA A 112 -3.25 7.42 -14.99
C ALA A 112 -4.73 7.83 -14.91
N LEU A 113 -5.63 6.84 -14.79
CA LEU A 113 -7.08 7.09 -14.72
C LEU A 113 -7.57 7.37 -13.30
N ASP A 114 -6.82 6.96 -12.28
CA ASP A 114 -7.18 7.13 -10.88
C ASP A 114 -6.08 7.96 -10.18
N PRO A 115 -6.17 9.31 -10.15
CA PRO A 115 -5.11 10.20 -9.66
C PRO A 115 -4.83 10.08 -8.15
N GLY A 116 -5.29 9.00 -7.50
CA GLY A 116 -5.28 8.83 -6.07
C GLY A 116 -6.17 9.84 -5.37
N PRO A 117 -6.16 9.86 -4.02
CA PRO A 117 -6.81 10.93 -3.29
C PRO A 117 -6.12 12.24 -3.65
N ILE A 118 -6.79 13.05 -4.48
CA ILE A 118 -6.37 14.42 -4.79
C ILE A 118 -6.25 15.13 -3.45
N VAL A 119 -5.01 15.34 -3.00
CA VAL A 119 -4.75 16.33 -1.97
C VAL A 119 -5.00 17.65 -2.67
N LEU A 120 -6.26 18.12 -2.63
CA LEU A 120 -6.58 19.43 -3.18
C LEU A 120 -5.60 20.41 -2.53
N PRO A 121 -4.81 21.17 -3.32
CA PRO A 121 -3.92 22.15 -2.75
C PRO A 121 -4.77 23.08 -1.88
N ARG A 122 -4.26 23.42 -0.70
CA ARG A 122 -4.94 24.32 0.21
C ARG A 122 -5.19 25.62 -0.56
N ARG A 123 -6.46 26.05 -0.66
CA ARG A 123 -6.77 27.35 -1.25
C ARG A 123 -6.23 28.40 -0.29
N ASP A 124 -5.13 29.05 -0.67
CA ASP A 124 -4.52 30.11 0.12
C ASP A 124 -5.35 31.41 0.08
N ALA A 125 -6.24 31.54 -0.91
CA ALA A 125 -7.15 32.66 -1.05
C ALA A 125 -8.50 32.41 -0.35
N PRO A 126 -9.04 33.39 0.41
CA PRO A 126 -10.37 33.30 1.00
C PRO A 126 -11.46 33.12 -0.08
N LEU A 127 -12.59 32.54 0.31
CA LEU A 127 -13.76 32.38 -0.56
C LEU A 127 -14.25 33.76 -1.03
N THR A 128 -14.48 33.89 -2.33
CA THR A 128 -15.09 35.11 -2.89
C THR A 128 -16.52 35.28 -2.36
N PRO A 129 -17.06 36.50 -2.33
CA PRO A 129 -18.43 36.74 -1.85
C PRO A 129 -19.48 35.90 -2.60
N GLU A 130 -19.30 35.68 -3.91
CA GLU A 130 -20.17 34.87 -4.76
C GLU A 130 -20.13 33.37 -4.39
N GLU A 131 -18.98 32.87 -3.96
CA GLU A 131 -18.83 31.48 -3.50
C GLU A 131 -19.42 31.28 -2.11
N GLN A 132 -19.39 32.30 -1.24
CA GLN A 132 -20.03 32.25 0.07
C GLN A 132 -21.56 32.24 -0.03
N GLU A 133 -22.13 32.90 -1.04
CA GLU A 133 -23.56 32.88 -1.31
C GLU A 133 -24.04 31.52 -1.81
N LYS A 134 -23.26 30.84 -2.66
CA LYS A 134 -23.55 29.47 -3.11
C LYS A 134 -23.47 28.40 -2.01
N LEU A 135 -22.87 28.72 -0.87
CA LEU A 135 -22.69 27.82 0.27
C LEU A 135 -23.74 28.04 1.38
N ARG A 136 -24.60 29.05 1.25
CA ARG A 136 -25.75 29.27 2.14
C ARG A 136 -26.99 28.54 1.63
#